data_AF-A0A8T7CJV4-F1
#
_entry.id   AF-A0A8T7CJV4-F1
#
_cell.length_a   1.000
_cell.length_b   1.000
_cell.length_c   1.000
_cell.angle_alpha   90.00
_cell.angle_beta   90.00
_cell.angle_gamma   90.00
#
_symmetry.space_group_name_H-M   'P 1'
#
loop_
_entity.id
_entity.type
_entity.pdbx_description
1 polymer ?
#
loop_
_entity_poly.entity_id
_entity_poly.type
_entity_poly.pdbx_seq_one_letter_code
_entity_poly.pdbx_strand_id
1 'polypeptide(L)'
;EDQEVLSGVEDFQFQFGIDTDGDLDANRYVNANNPMLVPGDPAFDPNAQIVSVRIWLRMRTIHPEQGHTDTSAYVYADHNTPAPNDNFRRLVVSKTIQLRNTKERV
;
A
#
# COMPACT_ATOMS: atom_id res chain seq x y z
N GLU A 1 19.33 11.81 -10.77
CA GLU A 1 19.37 10.61 -11.62
C GLU A 1 18.37 9.63 -11.07
N ASP A 2 17.68 8.92 -11.94
CA ASP A 2 16.69 7.92 -11.54
C ASP A 2 17.39 6.56 -11.44
N GLN A 3 17.23 5.87 -10.30
CA GLN A 3 17.83 4.56 -10.05
C GLN A 3 16.75 3.50 -9.83
N GLU A 4 16.85 2.40 -10.56
CA GLU A 4 15.99 1.22 -10.33
C GLU A 4 16.36 0.54 -9.01
N VAL A 5 15.35 0.32 -8.16
CA VAL A 5 15.51 -0.35 -6.85
C VAL A 5 15.13 -1.82 -6.93
N LEU A 6 14.08 -2.14 -7.70
CA LEU A 6 13.57 -3.51 -7.83
C LEU A 6 12.86 -3.70 -9.18
N SER A 7 13.31 -4.70 -9.93
CA SER A 7 12.73 -5.07 -11.22
C SER A 7 11.44 -5.88 -11.06
N GLY A 8 10.57 -5.83 -12.07
CA GLY A 8 9.38 -6.67 -12.15
C GLY A 8 8.20 -6.23 -11.28
N VAL A 9 8.28 -5.06 -10.65
CA VAL A 9 7.14 -4.42 -9.97
C VAL A 9 6.16 -3.93 -11.02
N GLU A 10 4.92 -4.41 -10.97
CA GLU A 10 3.83 -3.97 -11.85
C GLU A 10 2.88 -3.00 -11.16
N ASP A 11 2.83 -3.02 -9.83
CA ASP A 11 1.97 -2.15 -9.05
C ASP A 11 2.50 -1.95 -7.62
N PHE A 12 2.39 -0.72 -7.13
CA PHE A 12 2.79 -0.29 -5.79
C PHE A 12 1.62 0.43 -5.14
N GLN A 13 1.11 -0.10 -4.04
CA GLN A 13 0.02 0.51 -3.28
C GLN A 13 0.40 0.67 -1.83
N PHE A 14 -0.21 1.65 -1.16
CA PHE A 14 -0.04 1.83 0.27
C PHE A 14 -1.29 2.40 0.94
N GLN A 15 -1.39 2.11 2.24
CA GLN A 15 -2.39 2.66 3.15
C GLN A 15 -1.69 3.21 4.39
N PHE A 16 -2.26 4.27 4.96
CA PHE A 16 -1.80 4.85 6.21
C PHE A 16 -2.53 4.22 7.39
N GLY A 17 -1.77 3.74 8.37
CA GLY A 17 -2.30 3.37 9.68
C GLY A 17 -2.40 4.63 10.54
N ILE A 18 -3.63 4.95 10.94
CA ILE A 18 -3.98 6.18 11.65
C ILE A 18 -4.28 5.87 13.10
N ASP A 19 -3.62 6.60 13.99
CA ASP A 19 -3.93 6.76 15.41
C ASP A 19 -4.87 7.97 15.58
N THR A 20 -5.97 7.78 16.29
CA THR A 20 -7.02 8.76 16.57
C THR A 20 -7.25 8.99 18.06
N ASP A 21 -6.60 8.23 18.94
CA ASP A 21 -6.73 8.34 20.41
C ASP A 21 -5.42 8.72 21.12
N GLY A 22 -4.30 8.77 20.39
CA GLY A 22 -3.02 9.31 20.83
C GLY A 22 -2.12 8.29 21.55
N ASP A 23 -2.41 6.99 21.45
CA ASP A 23 -1.61 5.92 22.06
C ASP A 23 -0.42 5.43 21.20
N LEU A 24 -0.27 5.99 20.00
CA LEU A 24 0.72 5.64 18.97
C LEU A 24 0.51 4.28 18.29
N ASP A 25 -0.62 3.62 18.52
CA ASP A 25 -1.03 2.43 17.79
C ASP A 25 -2.05 2.77 16.70
N ALA A 26 -1.98 2.07 15.57
CA ALA A 26 -2.90 2.31 14.46
C ALA A 26 -4.30 1.76 14.78
N ASN A 27 -5.29 2.62 14.94
CA ASN A 27 -6.69 2.20 15.11
C ASN A 27 -7.30 1.69 13.79
N ARG A 28 -6.90 2.26 12.64
CA ARG A 28 -7.40 1.87 11.32
C ARG A 28 -6.41 2.15 10.19
N TYR A 29 -6.58 1.46 9.07
CA TYR A 29 -5.83 1.70 7.83
C TYR A 29 -6.73 2.34 6.79
N VAL A 30 -6.23 3.37 6.11
CA VAL A 30 -7.00 4.16 5.15
C VAL A 30 -6.18 4.49 3.91
N ASN A 31 -6.86 4.65 2.77
CA ASN A 31 -6.24 5.12 1.53
C ASN A 31 -5.72 6.56 1.69
N ALA A 32 -4.70 6.91 0.93
CA ALA A 32 -4.03 8.21 1.03
C ALA A 32 -4.96 9.41 0.78
N ASN A 33 -6.04 9.20 0.00
CA ASN A 33 -7.05 10.21 -0.31
C ASN A 33 -8.25 10.17 0.65
N ASN A 34 -8.14 9.48 1.79
CA ASN A 34 -9.26 9.40 2.71
C ASN A 34 -9.60 10.80 3.27
N PRO A 35 -10.88 11.22 3.24
CA PRO A 35 -11.34 12.51 3.75
C PRO A 35 -10.83 12.91 5.14
N MET A 36 -10.63 11.95 6.04
CA MET A 36 -10.12 12.23 7.40
C MET A 36 -8.72 12.86 7.42
N LEU A 37 -7.95 12.68 6.36
CA LEU A 37 -6.58 13.18 6.20
C LEU A 37 -6.50 14.46 5.36
N VAL A 38 -7.63 14.98 4.85
CA VAL A 38 -7.66 16.12 3.93
C VAL A 38 -8.10 17.39 4.68
N PRO A 39 -7.20 18.34 4.96
CA PRO A 39 -7.57 19.59 5.61
C PRO A 39 -8.65 20.34 4.82
N GLY A 40 -9.73 20.71 5.51
CA GLY A 40 -10.88 21.41 4.91
C GLY A 40 -12.02 20.50 4.47
N ASP A 41 -11.86 19.17 4.51
CA ASP A 41 -12.97 18.23 4.34
C ASP A 41 -13.83 18.17 5.63
N PRO A 42 -15.17 18.06 5.55
CA PRO A 42 -16.04 17.92 6.73
C PRO A 42 -15.70 16.73 7.63
N ALA A 43 -15.09 15.67 7.08
CA ALA A 43 -14.67 14.49 7.81
C ALA A 43 -13.21 14.56 8.32
N PHE A 44 -12.52 15.68 8.09
CA PHE A 44 -11.13 15.88 8.54
C PHE A 44 -11.01 15.76 10.06
N ASP A 45 -10.06 14.95 10.51
CA ASP A 45 -9.76 14.78 11.92
C ASP A 45 -8.39 15.40 12.23
N PRO A 46 -8.32 16.56 12.93
CA PRO A 46 -7.06 17.21 13.25
C PRO A 46 -6.22 16.43 14.27
N ASN A 47 -6.80 15.44 14.97
CA ASN A 47 -6.09 14.60 15.92
C ASN A 47 -5.55 13.32 15.27
N ALA A 48 -5.97 12.99 14.05
CA ALA A 48 -5.50 11.83 13.32
C ALA A 48 -3.98 11.93 13.04
N GLN A 49 -3.24 10.92 13.49
CA GLN A 49 -1.80 10.82 13.29
C GLN A 49 -1.47 9.58 12.46
N ILE A 50 -0.64 9.74 11.42
CA ILE A 50 -0.13 8.61 10.67
C ILE A 50 0.99 7.97 11.48
N VAL A 51 0.78 6.76 11.99
CA VAL A 51 1.75 6.02 12.84
C VAL A 51 2.37 4.82 12.13
N SER A 52 1.76 4.34 11.05
CA SER A 52 2.32 3.26 10.23
C SER A 52 1.96 3.37 8.76
N VAL A 53 2.66 2.64 7.92
CA VAL A 53 2.32 2.46 6.51
C VAL A 53 2.22 0.96 6.23
N ARG A 54 1.13 0.54 5.60
CA ARG A 54 1.03 -0.79 5.00
C ARG A 54 1.27 -0.65 3.51
N ILE A 55 2.26 -1.37 2.98
CA ILE A 55 2.62 -1.38 1.57
C ILE A 55 2.25 -2.72 0.93
N TRP A 56 1.92 -2.68 -0.35
CA TRP A 56 1.75 -3.84 -1.21
C TRP A 56 2.56 -3.66 -2.48
N LEU A 57 3.26 -4.73 -2.88
CA LEU A 57 3.91 -4.83 -4.17
C LEU A 57 3.31 -6.01 -4.92
N ARG A 58 2.77 -5.76 -6.11
CA ARG A 58 2.51 -6.84 -7.07
C ARG A 58 3.69 -6.93 -8.02
N MET A 59 4.36 -8.07 -7.97
CA MET A 59 5.54 -8.34 -8.76
C MET A 59 5.28 -9.50 -9.71
N ARG A 60 5.99 -9.48 -10.85
CA ARG A 60 6.05 -10.59 -11.79
C ARG A 60 7.46 -11.11 -11.99
N THR A 61 7.59 -12.32 -12.52
CA THR A 61 8.85 -12.80 -13.09
C THR A 61 9.31 -11.92 -14.25
N ILE A 62 10.63 -11.82 -14.45
CA ILE A 62 11.20 -11.03 -15.56
C ILE A 62 10.95 -11.70 -16.92
N HIS A 63 10.99 -13.03 -16.93
CA HIS A 63 10.75 -13.84 -18.12
C HIS A 63 9.42 -14.59 -18.01
N PRO A 64 8.74 -14.81 -19.15
CA PRO A 64 7.57 -15.67 -19.20
C PRO A 64 7.97 -17.13 -18.92
N GLU A 65 7.05 -17.88 -18.33
CA GLU A 65 7.23 -19.30 -18.05
C GLU A 65 6.45 -20.16 -19.04
N GLN A 66 7.12 -21.12 -19.65
CA GLN A 66 6.47 -22.03 -20.60
C GLN A 66 5.47 -22.93 -19.89
N GLY A 67 4.26 -23.02 -20.43
CA GLY A 67 3.19 -23.86 -19.86
C GLY A 67 2.46 -23.23 -18.67
N HIS A 68 2.77 -21.98 -18.32
CA HIS A 68 2.03 -21.21 -17.33
C HIS A 68 1.06 -20.23 -18.02
N THR A 69 -0.15 -20.10 -17.47
CA THR A 69 -1.06 -19.00 -17.77
C THR A 69 -1.60 -18.48 -16.44
N ASP A 70 -1.38 -17.19 -16.16
CA ASP A 70 -1.90 -16.53 -14.98
C ASP A 70 -3.34 -16.06 -15.23
N THR A 71 -4.28 -16.86 -14.74
CA THR A 71 -5.72 -16.57 -14.77
C THR A 71 -6.23 -16.00 -13.44
N SER A 72 -5.33 -15.61 -12.54
CA SER A 72 -5.67 -15.14 -11.19
C SER A 72 -6.05 -13.66 -11.21
N ALA A 73 -7.18 -13.31 -10.61
CA ALA A 73 -7.48 -11.91 -10.26
C ALA A 73 -6.75 -11.53 -8.96
N TYR A 74 -6.29 -10.29 -8.87
CA TYR A 74 -5.55 -9.79 -7.71
C TYR A 74 -6.36 -8.71 -7.00
N VAL A 75 -6.67 -8.94 -5.72
CA VAL A 75 -7.41 -7.99 -4.88
C VAL A 75 -6.58 -7.63 -3.65
N TYR A 76 -6.16 -6.38 -3.54
CA TYR A 76 -5.34 -5.86 -2.44
C TYR A 76 -5.44 -4.33 -2.38
N ALA A 77 -5.24 -3.74 -1.18
CA ALA A 77 -5.25 -2.28 -0.99
C ALA A 77 -6.47 -1.55 -1.59
N ASP A 78 -7.66 -2.15 -1.45
CA ASP A 78 -8.92 -1.69 -2.08
C ASP A 78 -8.88 -1.57 -3.62
N HIS A 79 -7.88 -2.20 -4.25
CA HIS A 79 -7.71 -2.31 -5.69
C HIS A 79 -8.08 -3.71 -6.15
N ASN A 80 -8.85 -3.80 -7.24
CA ASN A 80 -9.16 -5.05 -7.92
C ASN A 80 -8.57 -5.05 -9.33
N THR A 81 -7.64 -5.95 -9.59
CA THR A 81 -7.01 -6.11 -10.89
C THR A 81 -7.47 -7.42 -11.53
N PRO A 82 -8.09 -7.38 -12.72
CA PRO A 82 -8.55 -8.59 -13.39
C PRO A 82 -7.38 -9.50 -13.78
N ALA A 83 -7.71 -10.75 -14.12
CA ALA A 83 -6.73 -11.72 -14.57
C ALA A 83 -5.98 -11.21 -15.81
N PRO A 84 -4.64 -11.21 -15.79
CA PRO A 84 -3.84 -10.75 -16.93
C PRO A 84 -3.91 -11.72 -18.12
N ASN A 85 -4.14 -13.01 -17.87
CA ASN A 85 -4.20 -14.07 -18.88
C ASN A 85 -2.93 -14.16 -19.75
N ASP A 86 -1.77 -13.91 -19.14
CA ASP A 86 -0.44 -14.04 -19.74
C ASP A 86 0.35 -15.18 -19.08
N ASN A 87 1.62 -15.36 -19.44
CA ASN A 87 2.47 -16.44 -18.96
C ASN A 87 3.53 -15.99 -17.94
N PHE A 88 3.28 -14.92 -17.19
CA PHE A 88 4.17 -14.47 -16.11
C PHE A 88 3.65 -14.90 -14.75
N ARG A 89 4.52 -15.47 -13.90
CA ARG A 89 4.14 -15.73 -12.51
C ARG A 89 4.15 -14.43 -11.74
N ARG A 90 3.13 -14.23 -10.91
CA ARG A 90 3.01 -13.06 -10.03
C ARG A 90 2.93 -13.43 -8.57
N LEU A 91 3.38 -12.50 -7.75
CA LEU A 91 3.28 -12.55 -6.30
C LEU A 91 2.84 -11.17 -5.80
N VAL A 92 1.88 -11.15 -4.88
CA VAL A 92 1.58 -9.96 -4.09
C VAL A 92 2.24 -10.15 -2.73
N VAL A 93 3.12 -9.22 -2.35
CA VAL A 93 3.70 -9.17 -1.01
C VAL A 93 3.18 -7.93 -0.29
N SER A 94 2.99 -8.04 1.02
CA SER A 94 2.60 -6.92 1.87
C SER A 94 3.49 -6.81 3.09
N LYS A 95 3.68 -5.57 3.56
CA LYS A 95 4.41 -5.30 4.79
C LYS A 95 3.83 -4.08 5.49
N THR A 96 3.70 -4.16 6.80
CA THR A 96 3.41 -2.99 7.65
C THR A 96 4.70 -2.51 8.30
N ILE A 97 4.91 -1.19 8.25
CA ILE A 97 6.08 -0.50 8.80
C ILE A 97 5.58 0.54 9.78
N GLN A 98 5.99 0.43 11.04
CA GLN A 98 5.75 1.45 12.07
C GLN A 98 6.66 2.66 11.83
N LEU A 99 6.10 3.86 11.89
CA LEU A 99 6.80 5.13 11.73
C LEU A 99 7.14 5.69 13.11
N ARG A 100 8.44 5.76 13.43
CA ARG A 100 8.91 6.18 14.77
C ARG A 100 9.15 7.68 14.93
N ASN A 101 9.14 8.44 13.83
CA ASN A 101 9.44 9.88 13.81
C ASN A 101 8.19 10.70 13.46
N THR A 102 7.07 10.44 14.12
CA THR A 102 5.78 11.07 13.78
C THR A 102 5.53 12.39 14.53
N LYS A 103 6.40 12.78 15.47
CA LYS A 103 6.47 14.13 16.07
C LYS A 103 7.86 14.45 16.64
N GLU A 104 8.38 15.66 16.38
CA GLU A 104 9.23 16.35 17.36
C GLU A 104 8.34 16.78 18.54
N ARG A 105 8.77 16.47 19.76
CA ARG A 105 8.16 17.06 20.98
C ARG A 105 8.45 18.56 20.94
N VAL A 106 7.40 19.39 20.86
CA VAL A 106 7.46 20.83 21.19
C VAL A 106 7.15 21.01 22.68
#